data_AF-A0A844GT76-F1
#
_entry.id   AF-A0A844GT76-F1
#
_cell.length_a   1.000
_cell.length_b   1.000
_cell.length_c   1.000
_cell.angle_alpha   90.00
_cell.angle_beta   90.00
_cell.angle_gamma   90.00
#
_symmetry.space_group_name_H-M   'P 1'
#
loop_
_entity.id
_entity.type
_entity.pdbx_description
1 polymer ?
#
loop_
_entity_poly.entity_id
_entity_poly.type
_entity_poly.pdbx_seq_one_letter_code
_entity_poly.pdbx_strand_id
1 'polypeptide(L)'
;MRRSNEEKRLLTKLESGILDGMVGDEKVYHGYKDVYCGKYIKNGEPVSYREGEATRFFNGKENERIPGKRNEERYDTDDRKLEFLQRYGWLIDDPEVRAYSAKFKSKKK
;
A
#
# COMPACT_ATOMS: atom_id res chain seq x y z
N MET A 1 -17.31 -15.08 9.37
CA MET A 1 -17.48 -14.03 10.41
C MET A 1 -18.58 -13.07 9.96
N ARG A 2 -19.45 -12.61 10.88
CA ARG A 2 -20.37 -11.50 10.58
C ARG A 2 -19.57 -10.21 10.59
N ARG A 3 -19.38 -9.60 9.42
CA ARG A 3 -18.75 -8.28 9.28
C ARG A 3 -19.64 -7.21 9.89
N SER A 4 -19.02 -6.28 10.61
CA SER A 4 -19.70 -5.11 11.17
C SER A 4 -20.22 -4.19 10.05
N ASN A 5 -21.21 -3.35 10.37
CA ASN A 5 -21.72 -2.38 9.40
C ASN A 5 -20.64 -1.37 8.96
N GLU A 6 -19.67 -1.07 9.81
CA GLU A 6 -18.53 -0.21 9.50
C GLU A 6 -17.60 -0.86 8.46
N GLU A 7 -17.24 -2.13 8.65
CA GLU A 7 -16.40 -2.87 7.71
C GLU A 7 -17.05 -2.99 6.33
N LYS A 8 -18.37 -3.21 6.29
CA LYS A 8 -19.11 -3.23 5.02
C LYS A 8 -19.03 -1.88 4.30
N ARG A 9 -19.19 -0.76 5.03
CA ARG A 9 -19.07 0.59 4.45
C ARG A 9 -17.67 0.86 3.91
N LEU A 10 -16.64 0.46 4.65
CA LEU A 10 -15.24 0.61 4.21
C LEU A 10 -14.94 -0.21 2.94
N LEU A 11 -15.45 -1.43 2.86
CA LEU A 11 -15.31 -2.25 1.65
C LEU A 11 -16.04 -1.62 0.45
N THR A 12 -17.25 -1.11 0.64
CA THR A 12 -17.97 -0.37 -0.43
C THR A 12 -17.21 0.89 -0.86
N LYS A 13 -16.59 1.61 0.08
CA LYS A 13 -15.72 2.76 -0.24
C LYS A 13 -14.49 2.36 -1.06
N LEU A 14 -13.86 1.23 -0.73
CA LEU A 14 -12.78 0.66 -1.55
C LEU A 14 -13.28 0.33 -2.95
N GLU A 15 -14.37 -0.44 -3.07
CA GLU A 15 -14.92 -0.86 -4.38
C GLU A 15 -15.37 0.31 -5.25
N SER A 16 -15.85 1.40 -4.65
CA SER A 16 -16.21 2.63 -5.37
C SER A 16 -15.01 3.43 -5.87
N GLY A 17 -13.77 3.06 -5.47
CA GLY A 17 -12.54 3.73 -5.88
C GLY A 17 -12.31 5.08 -5.20
N ILE A 18 -13.14 5.45 -4.21
CA ILE A 18 -12.99 6.73 -3.47
C ILE A 18 -11.63 6.80 -2.75
N LEU A 19 -11.11 5.63 -2.36
CA LEU A 19 -9.84 5.50 -1.63
C LEU A 19 -8.64 5.21 -2.56
N ASP A 20 -8.85 5.22 -3.88
CA ASP A 20 -7.77 4.96 -4.84
C ASP A 20 -6.71 6.07 -4.80
N GLY A 21 -5.45 5.68 -4.90
CA GLY A 21 -4.31 6.60 -4.82
C GLY A 21 -3.18 6.09 -3.92
N MET A 22 -2.16 6.93 -3.71
CA MET A 22 -1.05 6.62 -2.80
C MET A 22 -1.53 6.65 -1.34
N VAL A 23 -1.08 5.67 -0.56
CA VAL A 23 -1.38 5.55 0.87
C VAL A 23 -0.17 5.99 1.67
N GLY A 24 -0.19 7.24 2.12
CA GLY A 24 0.95 7.91 2.74
C GLY A 24 2.12 8.12 1.77
N ASP A 25 3.28 8.44 2.34
CA ASP A 25 4.50 8.68 1.57
C ASP A 25 5.25 7.38 1.24
N GLU A 26 5.90 7.38 0.07
CA GLU A 26 6.89 6.36 -0.26
C GLU A 26 8.08 6.46 0.70
N LYS A 27 8.49 5.31 1.24
CA LYS A 27 9.68 5.21 2.08
C LYS A 27 10.86 4.74 1.26
N VAL A 28 11.92 5.53 1.26
CA VAL A 28 13.21 5.15 0.69
C VAL A 28 14.10 4.64 1.82
N TYR A 29 14.61 3.42 1.65
CA TYR A 29 15.59 2.83 2.53
C TYR A 29 16.96 2.88 1.86
N HIS A 30 17.82 3.74 2.37
CA HIS A 30 19.19 3.90 1.88
C HIS A 30 20.11 2.84 2.47
N GLY A 31 21.01 2.30 1.64
CA GLY A 31 21.97 1.26 2.01
C GLY A 31 23.00 1.06 0.90
N TYR A 32 23.41 -0.19 0.65
CA TYR A 32 24.25 -0.52 -0.52
C TYR A 32 23.52 -0.30 -1.85
N LYS A 33 22.18 -0.41 -1.84
CA LYS A 33 21.27 -0.05 -2.94
C LYS A 33 20.02 0.55 -2.33
N ASP A 34 19.47 1.57 -2.97
CA ASP A 34 18.20 2.14 -2.53
C ASP A 34 17.04 1.15 -2.72
N VAL A 35 16.13 1.13 -1.77
CA VAL A 35 14.90 0.34 -1.83
C VAL A 35 13.71 1.24 -1.56
N TYR A 36 12.81 1.30 -2.54
CA TYR A 36 11.59 2.10 -2.53
C TYR A 36 10.44 1.23 -2.06
N CYS A 37 9.79 1.64 -0.97
CA CYS A 37 8.68 0.93 -0.36
C CYS A 37 7.47 1.86 -0.27
N GLY A 38 6.42 1.58 -1.01
CA GLY A 38 5.19 2.37 -0.98
C GLY A 38 3.94 1.50 -0.90
N LYS A 39 2.80 2.17 -0.76
CA LYS A 39 1.48 1.55 -0.74
C LYS A 39 0.54 2.40 -1.56
N TYR A 40 -0.34 1.76 -2.29
CA TYR A 40 -1.39 2.43 -3.01
C TYR A 40 -2.63 1.56 -3.06
N ILE A 41 -3.77 2.16 -3.34
CA ILE A 41 -5.01 1.44 -3.63
C ILE A 41 -5.32 1.71 -5.10
N LYS A 42 -5.64 0.65 -5.84
CA LYS A 42 -6.02 0.73 -7.25
C LYS A 42 -7.25 -0.12 -7.49
N ASN A 43 -8.31 0.48 -8.02
CA ASN A 43 -9.60 -0.18 -8.27
C ASN A 43 -10.15 -0.87 -7.02
N GLY A 44 -9.99 -0.27 -5.84
CA GLY A 44 -10.42 -0.87 -4.57
C GLY A 44 -9.59 -2.06 -4.10
N GLU A 45 -8.44 -2.30 -4.71
CA GLU A 45 -7.45 -3.30 -4.28
C GLU A 45 -6.22 -2.59 -3.71
N PRO A 46 -5.97 -2.69 -2.40
CA PRO A 46 -4.73 -2.24 -1.80
C PRO A 46 -3.55 -3.06 -2.29
N VAL A 47 -2.43 -2.39 -2.51
CA VAL A 47 -1.15 -2.97 -2.93
C VAL A 47 -0.03 -2.35 -2.12
N SER A 48 0.83 -3.19 -1.56
CA SER A 48 2.11 -2.77 -1.00
C SER A 48 3.22 -3.19 -1.96
N TYR A 49 4.09 -2.27 -2.36
CA TYR A 49 5.21 -2.58 -3.25
C TYR A 49 6.55 -2.37 -2.58
N ARG A 50 7.52 -3.12 -3.06
CA ARG A 50 8.95 -2.98 -2.75
C ARG A 50 9.73 -3.06 -4.04
N GLU A 51 10.35 -1.95 -4.42
CA GLU A 51 11.13 -1.81 -5.64
C GLU A 51 12.60 -1.53 -5.30
N GLY A 52 13.51 -2.31 -5.88
CA GLY A 52 14.95 -2.07 -5.75
C GLY A 52 15.42 -0.92 -6.63
N GLU A 53 16.64 -0.44 -6.39
CA GLU A 53 17.29 0.56 -7.23
C GLU A 53 17.40 0.11 -8.69
N ALA A 54 17.07 1.02 -9.61
CA ALA A 54 17.30 0.80 -11.04
C ALA A 54 18.78 0.97 -11.37
N THR A 55 19.39 -0.07 -11.94
CA THR A 55 20.79 -0.04 -12.36
C THR A 55 20.93 0.41 -13.81
N ARG A 56 21.97 1.21 -14.09
CA ARG A 56 22.39 1.54 -15.45
C ARG A 56 23.62 0.72 -15.80
N PHE A 57 23.67 0.12 -16.99
CA PHE A 57 24.85 -0.59 -17.48
C PHE A 57 25.15 -0.18 -18.92
N PHE A 58 26.44 -0.09 -19.26
CA PHE A 58 26.88 0.23 -20.61
C PHE A 58 26.99 -1.08 -21.42
N ASN A 59 26.20 -1.21 -22.48
CA ASN A 59 26.17 -2.43 -23.31
C ASN A 59 27.25 -2.44 -24.42
N GLY A 60 28.20 -1.50 -24.38
CA GLY A 60 29.23 -1.31 -25.42
C GLY A 60 28.83 -0.32 -26.52
N LYS A 61 27.58 0.16 -26.54
CA LYS A 61 27.10 1.22 -27.45
C LYS A 61 26.34 2.33 -26.72
N GLU A 62 25.45 1.96 -25.79
CA GLU A 62 24.62 2.89 -25.02
C GLU A 62 24.49 2.45 -23.54
N ASN A 63 24.14 3.39 -22.67
CA ASN A 63 23.73 3.10 -21.30
C ASN A 63 22.27 2.65 -21.25
N GLU A 64 22.04 1.37 -20.96
CA GLU A 64 20.70 0.84 -20.73
C GLU A 64 20.31 0.95 -19.26
N ARG A 65 19.06 1.36 -19.00
CA ARG A 65 18.48 1.41 -17.64
C ARG A 65 17.65 0.15 -17.40
N ILE A 66 18.11 -0.70 -16.49
CA ILE A 66 17.34 -1.85 -16.02
C ILE A 66 16.50 -1.40 -14.82
N PRO A 67 15.16 -1.49 -14.87
CA PRO A 67 14.33 -1.22 -13.71
C PRO A 67 14.66 -2.20 -12.58
N GLY A 68 14.69 -1.71 -11.35
CA GLY A 68 14.93 -2.56 -10.20
C GLY A 68 13.81 -3.57 -10.02
N LYS A 69 14.11 -4.68 -9.33
CA LYS A 69 13.11 -5.72 -9.07
C LYS A 69 11.98 -5.16 -8.21
N ARG A 70 10.77 -5.10 -8.77
CA ARG A 70 9.54 -4.73 -8.07
C ARG A 70 8.80 -5.98 -7.60
N ASN A 71 8.50 -6.05 -6.31
CA ASN A 71 7.62 -7.05 -5.73
C ASN A 71 6.37 -6.34 -5.21
N GLU A 72 5.19 -6.88 -5.53
CA GLU A 72 3.91 -6.32 -5.12
C GLU A 72 3.16 -7.36 -4.29
N GLU A 73 2.72 -6.96 -3.10
CA GLU A 73 1.79 -7.71 -2.29
C GLU A 73 0.39 -7.09 -2.46
N ARG A 74 -0.53 -7.88 -3.03
CA ARG A 74 -1.92 -7.46 -3.26
C ARG A 74 -2.80 -7.97 -2.12
N TYR A 75 -3.76 -7.14 -1.72
CA TYR A 75 -4.76 -7.46 -0.72
C TYR A 75 -6.07 -7.77 -1.45
N ASP A 76 -6.16 -8.98 -1.98
CA ASP A 76 -7.20 -9.46 -2.89
C ASP A 76 -8.51 -9.81 -2.19
N THR A 77 -8.44 -10.38 -0.98
CA THR A 77 -9.64 -10.74 -0.20
C THR A 77 -10.10 -9.60 0.70
N ASP A 78 -11.41 -9.53 0.95
CA ASP A 78 -12.00 -8.53 1.86
C ASP A 78 -11.35 -8.49 3.24
N ASP A 79 -11.03 -9.65 3.83
CA ASP A 79 -10.36 -9.72 5.13
C ASP A 79 -8.95 -9.11 5.07
N ARG A 80 -8.21 -9.33 3.98
CA ARG A 80 -6.92 -8.68 3.73
C ARG A 80 -7.07 -7.18 3.48
N LYS A 81 -8.09 -6.76 2.72
CA LYS A 81 -8.41 -5.34 2.52
C LYS A 81 -8.67 -4.63 3.85
N LEU A 82 -9.45 -5.26 4.73
CA LEU A 82 -9.71 -4.74 6.07
C LEU A 82 -8.44 -4.72 6.92
N GLU A 83 -7.61 -5.77 6.89
CA GLU A 83 -6.30 -5.79 7.59
C GLU A 83 -5.41 -4.61 7.14
N PHE A 84 -5.37 -4.33 5.83
CA PHE A 84 -4.66 -3.19 5.28
C PHE A 84 -5.19 -1.87 5.87
N LEU A 85 -6.51 -1.67 5.89
CA LEU A 85 -7.12 -0.46 6.47
C LEU A 85 -6.88 -0.37 7.99
N GLN A 86 -6.88 -1.48 8.72
CA GLN A 86 -6.56 -1.49 10.14
C GLN A 86 -5.13 -1.01 10.38
N ARG A 87 -4.17 -1.51 9.60
CA ARG A 87 -2.73 -1.27 9.80
C ARG A 87 -2.25 0.06 9.23
N TYR A 88 -2.78 0.46 8.08
CA TYR A 88 -2.31 1.61 7.30
C TYR A 88 -3.38 2.67 7.06
N GLY A 89 -4.62 2.47 7.48
CA GLY A 89 -5.69 3.45 7.28
C GLY A 89 -5.43 4.82 7.93
N TRP A 90 -4.58 4.88 8.95
CA TRP A 90 -4.12 6.15 9.53
C TRP A 90 -3.28 7.02 8.56
N LEU A 91 -2.80 6.46 7.44
CA LEU A 91 -2.08 7.16 6.36
C LEU A 91 -2.99 7.63 5.22
N ILE A 92 -4.26 7.22 5.22
CA ILE A 92 -5.24 7.58 4.18
C ILE A 92 -5.95 8.85 4.62
N ASP A 93 -6.14 9.79 3.70
CA ASP A 93 -6.88 11.04 3.97
C ASP A 93 -8.41 10.84 3.90
N ASP A 94 -8.93 9.85 4.62
CA ASP A 94 -10.36 9.64 4.82
C ASP A 94 -10.66 9.50 6.33
N PRO A 95 -11.60 10.29 6.88
CA PRO A 95 -11.85 10.32 8.32
C PRO A 95 -12.41 8.99 8.86
N GLU A 96 -13.21 8.25 8.09
CA GLU A 96 -13.75 6.95 8.51
C GLU A 96 -12.65 5.90 8.55
N VAL A 97 -11.78 5.89 7.52
CA VAL A 97 -10.65 4.96 7.44
C VAL A 97 -9.64 5.22 8.56
N ARG A 98 -9.35 6.50 8.86
CA ARG A 98 -8.47 6.88 9.98
C ARG A 98 -9.08 6.48 11.32
N ALA A 99 -10.37 6.71 11.52
CA ALA A 99 -11.08 6.33 12.74
C ALA A 99 -11.09 4.80 12.93
N TYR A 100 -11.30 4.04 11.85
CA TYR A 100 -11.21 2.58 11.86
C TYR A 100 -9.82 2.12 12.28
N SER A 101 -8.75 2.60 11.62
CA SER A 101 -7.37 2.24 11.95
C SER A 101 -6.99 2.59 13.40
N ALA A 102 -7.47 3.73 13.92
CA ALA A 102 -7.21 4.17 15.29
C ALA A 102 -7.75 3.18 16.35
N LYS A 103 -8.89 2.52 16.10
CA LYS A 103 -9.47 1.50 17.01
C LYS A 103 -8.57 0.27 17.20
N PHE A 104 -7.74 -0.05 16.21
CA PHE A 104 -6.85 -1.22 16.24
C PHE A 104 -5.44 -0.86 16.70
N LYS A 105 -4.99 0.39 16.53
CA LYS A 105 -3.69 0.85 17.02
C LYS A 105 -3.57 0.80 18.54
N SER A 106 -4.63 1.13 19.28
CA SER A 106 -4.62 1.24 20.75
C SER A 106 -4.59 -0.09 21.51
N LYS A 107 -4.75 -1.22 20.82
CA LYS A 107 -4.74 -2.57 21.42
C LYS A 107 -3.36 -3.24 21.49
N LYS A 108 -2.29 -2.60 21.01
CA LYS A 108 -0.92 -3.07 21.25
C LYS A 108 -0.48 -2.66 22.66
N LYS A 109 -0.79 -3.49 23.65
CA LYS A 109 -0.24 -3.40 25.01
C LYS A 109 0.51 -4.69 25.31
#